data_AF-A0A2R5EDH5-F1
#
_entry.id   AF-A0A2R5EDH5-F1
#
_cell.length_a   1.000
_cell.length_b   1.000
_cell.length_c   1.000
_cell.angle_alpha   90.00
_cell.angle_beta   90.00
_cell.angle_gamma   90.00
#
_symmetry.space_group_name_H-M   'P 1'
#
loop_
_entity.id
_entity.type
_entity.pdbx_description
1 polymer ?
#
loop_
_entity_poly.entity_id
_entity_poly.type
_entity_poly.pdbx_seq_one_letter_code
_entity_poly.pdbx_strand_id
1 'polypeptide(L)'
;MACSTTLNCAGANVPVSLKYYEDTVAHIHVFDTHLQEYLKVPAKLVEYAENLPRDIHRLVRENARKRFGDNCPNPQLLQARAEIEAIIQEAIKAKKMGHRKAGAGYLMHDSEAVLNGKDPLAEARKPLKPIKEVVPLALPSGLDDDLPDFTAGEGV
;
A
#
# COMPACT_ATOMS: atom_id res chain seq x y z
N MET A 1 -8.17 21.77 -12.03
CA MET A 1 -9.46 21.80 -12.77
C MET A 1 -10.46 22.56 -11.92
N ALA A 2 -11.10 23.61 -12.44
CA ALA A 2 -12.18 24.31 -11.73
C ALA A 2 -13.52 23.67 -12.12
N CYS A 3 -14.35 23.32 -11.14
CA CYS A 3 -15.70 22.83 -11.38
C CYS A 3 -16.70 23.94 -11.08
N SER A 4 -17.61 24.23 -12.02
CA SER A 4 -18.73 25.14 -11.81
C SER A 4 -19.86 24.35 -11.16
N THR A 5 -20.31 24.77 -9.98
CA THR A 5 -21.45 24.14 -9.29
C THR A 5 -22.34 25.25 -8.71
N THR A 6 -23.65 25.08 -8.80
CA THR A 6 -24.62 26.04 -8.27
C THR A 6 -24.92 25.72 -6.82
N LEU A 7 -24.67 26.66 -5.92
CA LEU A 7 -25.10 26.59 -4.52
C LEU A 7 -26.46 27.28 -4.39
N ASN A 8 -27.41 26.58 -3.77
CA ASN A 8 -28.77 27.09 -3.58
C ASN A 8 -28.85 27.75 -2.19
N CYS A 9 -28.56 29.04 -2.13
CA CYS A 9 -28.62 29.83 -0.91
C CYS A 9 -29.84 30.76 -0.99
N ALA A 10 -30.83 30.54 -0.13
CA ALA A 10 -31.98 31.44 0.05
C ALA A 10 -32.76 31.82 -1.24
N GLY A 11 -32.93 30.88 -2.18
CA GLY A 11 -33.76 31.07 -3.38
C GLY A 11 -33.03 31.65 -4.60
N ALA A 12 -31.74 31.98 -4.49
CA ALA A 12 -30.90 32.37 -5.62
C ALA A 12 -29.87 31.26 -5.93
N ASN A 13 -29.86 30.81 -7.19
CA ASN A 13 -28.84 29.88 -7.70
C ASN A 13 -27.61 30.69 -8.12
N VAL A 14 -26.63 30.83 -7.21
CA VAL A 14 -25.38 31.52 -7.52
C VAL A 14 -24.40 30.50 -8.12
N PRO A 15 -23.83 30.75 -9.31
CA PRO A 15 -22.78 29.91 -9.87
C PRO A 15 -21.49 30.11 -9.08
N VAL A 16 -20.92 29.04 -8.53
CA VAL A 16 -19.73 29.10 -7.69
C VAL A 16 -18.58 28.32 -8.32
N SER A 17 -17.39 28.91 -8.28
CA SER A 17 -16.15 28.27 -8.75
C SER A 17 -15.47 27.55 -7.60
N LEU A 18 -15.25 26.24 -7.78
CA LEU A 18 -14.65 25.37 -6.77
C LEU A 18 -13.25 24.94 -7.18
N LYS A 19 -12.29 25.10 -6.25
CA LYS A 19 -10.94 24.55 -6.36
C LYS A 19 -10.78 23.38 -5.38
N TYR A 20 -10.31 22.27 -5.91
CA TYR A 20 -10.02 21.03 -5.18
C TYR A 20 -8.54 20.67 -5.29
N TYR A 21 -8.07 19.87 -4.34
CA TYR A 21 -6.71 19.36 -4.28
C TYR A 21 -6.72 17.84 -4.40
N GLU A 22 -5.62 17.27 -4.90
CA GLU A 22 -5.45 15.82 -4.98
C GLU A 22 -5.06 15.25 -3.60
N ASP A 23 -4.27 16.01 -2.84
CA ASP A 23 -3.67 15.55 -1.57
C ASP A 23 -4.69 15.45 -0.43
N THR A 24 -5.80 16.19 -0.50
CA THR A 24 -6.78 16.27 0.60
C THR A 24 -8.20 16.50 0.12
N VAL A 25 -9.13 15.77 0.73
CA VAL A 25 -10.58 15.95 0.57
C VAL A 25 -11.24 16.60 1.80
N ALA A 26 -10.46 16.96 2.81
CA ALA A 26 -10.96 17.54 4.06
C ALA A 26 -11.55 18.95 3.87
N HIS A 27 -11.13 19.67 2.84
CA HIS A 27 -11.61 21.02 2.57
C HIS A 27 -11.62 21.33 1.07
N ILE A 28 -12.48 22.26 0.70
CA ILE A 28 -12.54 22.85 -0.65
C ILE A 28 -12.35 24.36 -0.55
N HIS A 29 -11.80 24.96 -1.60
CA HIS A 29 -11.79 26.41 -1.71
C HIS A 29 -12.90 26.86 -2.64
N VAL A 30 -13.77 27.69 -2.08
CA VAL A 30 -14.94 28.25 -2.75
C VAL A 30 -14.64 29.70 -3.07
N PHE A 31 -14.71 30.07 -4.34
CA PHE A 31 -14.50 31.46 -4.75
C PHE A 31 -15.75 32.29 -4.45
N ASP A 32 -15.61 33.32 -3.61
CA ASP A 32 -16.64 34.32 -3.40
C ASP A 32 -16.48 35.47 -4.41
N THR A 33 -17.50 35.69 -5.23
CA THR A 33 -17.52 36.76 -6.24
C THR A 33 -17.61 38.15 -5.64
N HIS A 34 -18.13 38.30 -4.43
CA HIS A 34 -18.29 39.61 -3.78
C HIS A 34 -17.00 40.08 -3.12
N LEU A 35 -16.33 39.19 -2.38
CA LEU A 35 -15.07 39.48 -1.70
C LEU A 35 -13.85 39.25 -2.60
N GLN A 36 -14.02 38.58 -3.75
CA GLN A 36 -12.94 38.16 -4.65
C GLN A 36 -11.88 37.28 -3.96
N GLU A 37 -12.29 36.54 -2.93
CA GLU A 37 -11.42 35.72 -2.11
C GLU A 37 -11.87 34.25 -2.12
N TYR A 38 -10.92 33.36 -1.82
CA TYR A 38 -11.20 31.93 -1.66
C TYR A 38 -11.50 31.61 -0.20
N LEU A 39 -12.72 31.17 0.07
CA LEU A 39 -13.14 30.71 1.38
C LEU A 39 -12.84 29.20 1.51
N LYS A 40 -12.14 28.84 2.58
CA LYS A 40 -11.87 27.44 2.93
C LYS A 40 -13.09 26.84 3.62
N VAL A 41 -13.76 25.91 2.96
CA VAL A 41 -14.94 25.23 3.49
C VAL A 41 -14.57 23.80 3.88
N PRO A 42 -14.80 23.38 5.14
CA PRO A 42 -14.52 22.02 5.59
C PRO A 42 -15.58 21.02 5.08
N ALA A 43 -15.18 19.75 5.00
CA ALA A 43 -16.09 18.66 4.67
C ALA A 43 -17.13 18.43 5.77
N LYS A 44 -18.34 18.00 5.37
CA LYS A 44 -19.44 17.67 6.31
C LYS A 44 -19.07 16.54 7.29
N LEU A 45 -18.30 15.57 6.82
CA LEU A 45 -17.79 14.44 7.60
C LEU A 45 -16.29 14.62 7.81
N VAL A 46 -15.93 15.32 8.87
CA VAL A 46 -14.52 15.61 9.18
C VAL A 46 -13.76 14.32 9.48
N GLU A 47 -14.33 13.43 10.29
CA GLU A 47 -13.71 12.15 10.70
C GLU A 47 -13.30 11.27 9.51
N TYR A 48 -14.12 11.24 8.46
CA TYR A 48 -13.82 10.45 7.26
C TYR A 48 -12.78 11.13 6.37
N ALA A 49 -12.86 12.45 6.23
CA ALA A 49 -12.09 13.22 5.27
C ALA A 49 -10.69 13.60 5.78
N GLU A 50 -10.42 13.43 7.08
CA GLU A 50 -9.12 13.70 7.69
C GLU A 50 -8.03 12.79 7.11
N ASN A 51 -6.91 13.42 6.69
CA ASN A 51 -5.76 12.77 6.06
C ASN A 51 -6.09 11.84 4.88
N LEU A 52 -7.21 12.09 4.21
CA LEU A 52 -7.66 11.28 3.08
C LEU A 52 -7.32 11.97 1.75
N PRO A 53 -6.41 11.41 0.93
CA PRO A 53 -6.18 11.89 -0.43
C PRO A 53 -7.31 11.49 -1.36
N ARG A 54 -7.44 12.19 -2.49
CA ARG A 54 -8.57 12.04 -3.40
C ARG A 54 -8.62 10.67 -4.07
N ASP A 55 -7.47 10.06 -4.35
CA ASP A 55 -7.42 8.73 -4.98
C ASP A 55 -7.96 7.64 -4.06
N ILE A 56 -7.59 7.69 -2.77
CA ILE A 56 -8.14 6.77 -1.76
C ILE A 56 -9.64 7.04 -1.57
N HIS A 57 -10.07 8.31 -1.59
CA HIS A 57 -11.50 8.62 -1.57
C HIS A 57 -12.26 7.99 -2.75
N ARG A 58 -11.70 8.02 -3.97
CA ARG A 58 -12.29 7.36 -5.14
C ARG A 58 -12.37 5.86 -4.96
N LEU A 59 -11.30 5.22 -4.49
CA LEU A 59 -11.25 3.79 -4.20
C LEU A 59 -12.32 3.37 -3.18
N VAL A 60 -12.45 4.12 -2.08
CA VAL A 60 -13.48 3.87 -1.06
C VAL A 60 -14.88 4.00 -1.66
N ARG A 61 -15.14 5.04 -2.48
CA ARG A 61 -16.42 5.21 -3.17
C ARG A 61 -16.72 4.07 -4.14
N GLU A 62 -15.73 3.59 -4.89
CA GLU A 62 -15.91 2.46 -5.80
C GLU A 62 -16.24 1.17 -5.04
N ASN A 63 -15.57 0.92 -3.91
CA ASN A 63 -15.87 -0.23 -3.06
C ASN A 63 -17.27 -0.11 -2.44
N ALA A 64 -17.60 1.06 -1.90
CA ALA A 64 -18.92 1.32 -1.33
C ALA A 64 -20.02 1.14 -2.39
N ARG A 65 -19.82 1.66 -3.62
CA ARG A 65 -20.76 1.46 -4.74
C ARG A 65 -20.96 -0.02 -5.07
N LYS A 66 -19.89 -0.82 -5.08
CA LYS A 66 -19.98 -2.26 -5.33
C LYS A 66 -20.76 -3.02 -4.25
N ARG A 67 -20.70 -2.56 -3.00
CA ARG A 67 -21.35 -3.24 -1.86
C ARG A 67 -22.79 -2.77 -1.61
N PHE A 68 -23.02 -1.46 -1.64
CA PHE A 68 -24.27 -0.84 -1.19
C PHE A 68 -25.05 -0.17 -2.33
N GLY A 69 -24.51 -0.12 -3.54
CA GLY A 69 -25.11 0.55 -4.69
C GLY A 69 -24.80 2.05 -4.75
N ASP A 70 -25.51 2.79 -5.61
CA ASP A 70 -25.18 4.19 -5.90
C ASP A 70 -25.43 5.16 -4.73
N ASN A 71 -26.36 4.84 -3.84
CA ASN A 71 -26.67 5.65 -2.67
C ASN A 71 -25.99 5.09 -1.42
N CYS A 72 -24.77 5.54 -1.17
CA CYS A 72 -24.02 5.21 0.05
C CYS A 72 -24.18 6.32 1.11
N PRO A 73 -25.01 6.13 2.16
CA PRO A 73 -25.02 7.01 3.31
C PRO A 73 -23.67 7.02 4.04
N ASN A 74 -23.40 8.14 4.72
CA ASN A 74 -22.21 8.41 5.53
C ASN A 74 -21.63 7.22 6.33
N PRO A 75 -22.42 6.49 7.15
CA PRO A 75 -21.90 5.35 7.93
C PRO A 75 -21.37 4.20 7.06
N GLN A 76 -21.94 3.99 5.87
CA GLN A 76 -21.49 2.92 4.97
C GLN A 76 -20.16 3.26 4.29
N LEU A 77 -19.85 4.55 4.10
CA LEU A 77 -18.52 4.98 3.63
C LEU A 77 -17.43 4.71 4.67
N LEU A 78 -17.73 4.95 5.95
CA LEU A 78 -16.81 4.60 7.05
C LEU A 78 -16.59 3.08 7.11
N GLN A 79 -17.66 2.29 6.96
CA GLN A 79 -17.56 0.84 6.89
C GLN A 79 -16.69 0.38 5.71
N ALA A 80 -16.93 0.89 4.50
CA ALA A 80 -16.16 0.53 3.31
C ALA A 80 -14.67 0.89 3.46
N ARG A 81 -14.36 2.01 4.13
CA ARG A 81 -12.99 2.39 4.47
C ARG A 81 -12.35 1.38 5.42
N ALA A 82 -13.02 1.05 6.53
CA ALA A 82 -12.53 0.09 7.50
C ALA A 82 -12.28 -1.30 6.89
N GLU A 83 -13.12 -1.71 5.93
CA GLU A 83 -12.94 -2.97 5.20
C GLU A 83 -11.69 -2.97 4.32
N ILE A 84 -11.39 -1.86 3.62
CA ILE A 84 -10.16 -1.73 2.83
C ILE A 84 -8.93 -1.78 3.75
N GLU A 85 -8.98 -1.06 4.88
CA GLU A 85 -7.91 -1.07 5.87
C GLU A 85 -7.67 -2.49 6.44
N ALA A 86 -8.74 -3.25 6.69
CA ALA A 86 -8.64 -4.65 7.13
C ALA A 86 -7.97 -5.54 6.06
N ILE A 87 -8.36 -5.43 4.79
CA ILE A 87 -7.75 -6.17 3.67
C ILE A 87 -6.25 -5.87 3.58
N ILE A 88 -5.88 -4.60 3.73
CA ILE A 88 -4.48 -4.17 3.73
C ILE A 88 -3.72 -4.81 4.89
N GLN A 89 -4.26 -4.75 6.11
CA GLN A 89 -3.62 -5.31 7.29
C GLN A 89 -3.46 -6.84 7.20
N GLU A 90 -4.46 -7.54 6.68
CA GLU A 90 -4.40 -8.98 6.41
C GLU A 90 -3.33 -9.30 5.36
N ALA A 91 -3.28 -8.53 4.28
CA ALA A 91 -2.29 -8.71 3.22
C ALA A 91 -0.86 -8.50 3.71
N ILE A 92 -0.62 -7.52 4.59
CA ILE A 92 0.70 -7.28 5.20
C ILE A 92 1.13 -8.47 6.08
N LYS A 93 0.19 -9.05 6.84
CA LYS A 93 0.46 -10.20 7.71
C LYS A 93 0.56 -11.53 6.94
N ALA A 94 0.04 -11.60 5.72
CA ALA A 94 -0.05 -12.84 4.97
C ALA A 94 1.33 -13.34 4.48
N LYS A 95 1.58 -14.64 4.69
CA LYS A 95 2.81 -15.31 4.25
C LYS A 95 2.83 -15.58 2.73
N LYS A 96 1.67 -15.78 2.11
CA LYS A 96 1.57 -16.09 0.67
C LYS A 96 1.73 -14.83 -0.18
N MET A 97 2.51 -14.93 -1.25
CA MET A 97 2.80 -13.82 -2.15
C MET A 97 1.54 -13.24 -2.81
N GLY A 98 0.55 -14.08 -3.14
CA GLY A 98 -0.70 -13.63 -3.77
C GLY A 98 -1.47 -12.61 -2.92
N HIS A 99 -1.56 -12.84 -1.60
CA HIS A 99 -2.22 -11.92 -0.68
C HIS A 99 -1.46 -10.60 -0.53
N ARG A 100 -0.12 -10.65 -0.48
CA ARG A 100 0.74 -9.45 -0.45
C ARG A 100 0.58 -8.60 -1.71
N LYS A 101 0.51 -9.23 -2.88
CA LYS A 101 0.28 -8.54 -4.17
C LYS A 101 -1.11 -7.89 -4.23
N ALA A 102 -2.13 -8.59 -3.74
CA ALA A 102 -3.49 -8.04 -3.68
C ALA A 102 -3.54 -6.80 -2.78
N GLY A 103 -2.93 -6.86 -1.58
CA GLY A 103 -2.85 -5.71 -0.67
C GLY A 103 -2.07 -4.53 -1.24
N ALA A 104 -0.95 -4.79 -1.92
CA ALA A 104 -0.16 -3.73 -2.57
C ALA A 104 -0.97 -2.94 -3.62
N GLY A 105 -1.92 -3.60 -4.30
CA GLY A 105 -2.82 -2.93 -5.24
C GLY A 105 -3.77 -1.92 -4.59
N TYR A 106 -4.22 -2.19 -3.35
CA TYR A 106 -5.05 -1.26 -2.59
C TYR A 106 -4.25 -0.11 -1.97
N LEU A 107 -2.99 -0.38 -1.61
CA LEU A 107 -2.18 0.59 -0.90
C LEU A 107 -1.60 1.69 -1.81
N MET A 108 -1.66 1.50 -3.14
CA MET A 108 -1.13 2.44 -4.15
C MET A 108 0.23 3.06 -3.74
N HIS A 109 1.15 2.23 -3.23
CA HIS A 109 2.44 2.71 -2.76
C HIS A 109 3.20 3.38 -3.91
N ASP A 110 3.62 4.62 -3.66
CA ASP A 110 4.66 5.23 -4.47
C ASP A 110 5.96 4.45 -4.25
N SER A 111 6.69 4.14 -5.32
CA SER A 111 7.85 3.23 -5.25
C SER A 111 8.95 3.75 -4.32
N GLU A 112 8.99 5.06 -4.08
CA GLU A 112 9.90 5.71 -3.13
C GLU A 112 9.53 5.48 -1.65
N ALA A 113 8.25 5.27 -1.33
CA ALA A 113 7.81 5.06 0.04
C ALA A 113 8.39 3.77 0.65
N VAL A 114 8.65 2.76 -0.19
CA VAL A 114 9.30 1.50 0.22
C VAL A 114 10.76 1.73 0.65
N LEU A 115 11.41 2.75 0.08
CA LEU A 115 12.82 3.02 0.29
C LEU A 115 13.10 3.76 1.60
N ASN A 116 12.06 4.28 2.30
CA ASN A 116 12.19 4.98 3.59
C ASN A 116 13.35 6.00 3.63
N GLY A 117 13.59 6.71 2.51
CA GLY A 117 14.67 7.70 2.39
C GLY A 117 16.10 7.13 2.40
N LYS A 118 16.27 5.81 2.25
CA LYS A 118 17.58 5.17 2.10
C LYS A 118 17.95 5.06 0.62
N ASP A 119 19.22 5.29 0.30
CA ASP A 119 19.74 5.05 -1.04
C ASP A 119 19.98 3.53 -1.25
N PRO A 120 19.19 2.87 -2.12
CA PRO A 120 19.32 1.44 -2.36
C PRO A 120 20.66 1.08 -3.01
N LEU A 121 21.26 1.99 -3.79
CA LEU A 121 22.54 1.74 -4.44
C LEU A 121 23.68 1.76 -3.42
N ALA A 122 23.60 2.64 -2.42
CA ALA A 122 24.56 2.67 -1.33
C ALA A 122 24.51 1.39 -0.47
N GLU A 123 23.32 0.82 -0.26
CA GLU A 123 23.17 -0.44 0.46
C GLU A 123 23.68 -1.64 -0.36
N ALA A 124 23.38 -1.69 -1.66
CA ALA A 124 23.85 -2.75 -2.56
C ALA A 124 25.38 -2.76 -2.74
N ARG A 125 26.04 -1.61 -2.60
CA ARG A 125 27.51 -1.49 -2.69
C ARG A 125 28.25 -1.92 -1.43
N LYS A 126 27.56 -2.20 -0.31
CA LYS A 126 28.22 -2.64 0.92
C LYS A 126 28.84 -4.03 0.72
N PRO A 127 30.12 -4.24 1.06
CA PRO A 127 30.74 -5.55 0.95
C PRO A 127 30.04 -6.56 1.87
N LEU A 128 29.75 -7.74 1.34
CA LEU A 128 29.16 -8.84 2.12
C LEU A 128 30.12 -9.22 3.25
N LYS A 129 29.59 -9.39 4.47
CA LYS A 129 30.40 -9.91 5.57
C LYS A 129 30.81 -11.34 5.22
N PRO A 130 32.10 -11.71 5.37
CA PRO A 130 32.53 -13.07 5.14
C PRO A 130 31.73 -13.99 6.07
N ILE A 131 30.97 -14.91 5.48
CA ILE A 131 30.29 -15.96 6.21
C ILE A 131 31.40 -16.84 6.76
N LYS A 132 31.43 -17.04 8.08
CA LYS A 132 32.36 -17.98 8.71
C LYS A 132 32.00 -19.36 8.19
N GLU A 133 32.80 -19.89 7.26
CA GLU A 133 32.65 -21.26 6.79
C GLU A 133 32.76 -22.19 8.00
N VAL A 134 31.64 -22.82 8.34
CA VAL A 134 31.65 -23.91 9.31
C VAL A 134 32.29 -25.07 8.57
N VAL A 135 33.58 -25.30 8.84
CA VAL A 135 34.29 -26.47 8.32
C VAL A 135 33.46 -27.69 8.72
N PRO A 136 33.02 -28.53 7.75
CA PRO A 136 32.30 -29.74 8.07
C PRO A 136 33.10 -30.60 9.05
N LEU A 137 32.42 -31.19 10.04
CA LEU A 137 33.06 -32.14 10.94
C LEU A 137 33.72 -33.24 10.10
N ALA A 138 34.98 -33.54 10.41
CA ALA A 138 35.71 -34.63 9.77
C ALA A 138 34.89 -35.91 9.88
N LEU A 139 34.68 -36.59 8.75
CA LEU A 139 34.02 -37.88 8.72
C LEU A 139 34.82 -38.86 9.61
N PRO A 140 34.15 -39.73 10.37
CA PRO A 140 34.84 -40.75 11.15
C PRO A 140 35.69 -41.63 10.21
N SER A 141 36.94 -41.88 10.59
CA SER A 141 37.85 -42.79 9.88
C SER A 141 37.31 -44.22 10.00
N GLY A 142 36.52 -44.64 9.02
CA GLY A 142 35.89 -45.96 9.01
C GLY A 142 35.84 -46.58 7.61
N LEU A 143 36.65 -46.09 6.69
CA LEU A 143 36.79 -46.63 5.33
C LEU A 143 38.25 -47.00 5.04
N ASP A 144 38.91 -47.61 6.03
CA ASP A 144 40.03 -48.50 5.78
C ASP A 144 39.42 -49.89 5.53
N ASP A 145 38.68 -50.02 4.42
CA ASP A 145 38.17 -51.31 3.99
C ASP A 145 39.39 -52.21 3.71
N ASP A 146 39.56 -53.28 4.48
CA ASP A 146 40.48 -54.37 4.14
C ASP A 146 40.04 -54.93 2.78
N LEU A 147 40.64 -54.43 1.70
CA LEU A 147 40.44 -54.98 0.37
C LEU A 147 40.94 -56.42 0.36
N PRO A 148 40.13 -57.40 -0.11
CA PRO A 148 40.59 -58.78 -0.22
C PRO A 148 41.77 -58.86 -1.20
N ASP A 149 42.86 -59.49 -0.76
CA ASP A 149 44.04 -59.73 -1.57
C ASP A 149 43.75 -60.91 -2.52
N PHE A 150 43.55 -60.62 -3.81
CA PHE A 150 43.21 -61.62 -4.83
C PHE A 150 44.44 -62.42 -5.33
N THR A 151 45.55 -62.44 -4.59
CA THR A 151 46.82 -63.06 -5.04
C THR A 151 46.97 -64.56 -4.73
N ALA A 152 45.96 -65.21 -4.14
CA ALA A 152 46.01 -66.65 -3.86
C ALA A 152 44.90 -67.41 -4.62
N GLY A 153 45.13 -67.66 -5.91
CA GLY A 153 44.17 -68.40 -6.73
C GLY A 153 44.67 -68.78 -8.12
N GLU A 154 45.83 -69.43 -8.23
CA GLU A 154 46.14 -70.30 -9.38
C GLU A 154 47.24 -71.31 -8.97
N GLY A 155 46.79 -72.38 -8.32
CA GLY A 155 47.54 -73.64 -8.27
C GLY A 155 47.27 -74.40 -9.55
N VAL A 156 48.23 -74.33 -10.49
CA VAL A 156 48.49 -75.36 -11.51
C VAL A 156 49.59 -76.25 -11.00
#